data_AF-A0A350C4W1-F1
#
_entry.id   AF-A0A350C4W1-F1
#
_cell.length_a   1.000
_cell.length_b   1.000
_cell.length_c   1.000
_cell.angle_alpha   90.00
_cell.angle_beta   90.00
_cell.angle_gamma   90.00
#
_symmetry.space_group_name_H-M   'P 1'
#
loop_
_entity.id
_entity.type
_entity.pdbx_description
1 polymer ?
#
loop_
_entity_poly.entity_id
_entity_poly.type
_entity_poly.pdbx_seq_one_letter_code
_entity_poly.pdbx_strand_id
1 'polypeptide(L)'
;MKQITLLSIIIFGIAAIDLYSQDVNYQDLALSQGIDHTFSNNTNGSGVSFVDFDGDGLDDITLGTNEDDVIHFYKNTGTGFVRLNNLIDLQENTKSILWVDYDNDGDKD
;
A
#
# COMPACT_ATOMS: atom_id res chain seq x y z
N MET A 1 -6.84 -51.56 43.19
CA MET A 1 -5.84 -50.56 42.71
C MET A 1 -5.38 -50.96 41.32
N LYS A 2 -5.14 -49.98 40.44
CA LYS A 2 -4.89 -50.05 38.97
C LYS A 2 -6.18 -49.94 38.15
N GLN A 3 -6.79 -48.75 38.16
CA GLN A 3 -6.55 -47.63 37.21
C GLN A 3 -7.22 -47.95 35.86
N ILE A 4 -8.39 -47.38 35.53
CA ILE A 4 -8.59 -46.01 34.99
C ILE A 4 -7.86 -45.75 33.65
N THR A 5 -7.07 -46.70 33.14
CA THR A 5 -6.10 -46.46 32.06
C THR A 5 -6.65 -46.66 30.64
N LEU A 6 -7.96 -46.49 30.40
CA LEU A 6 -8.54 -46.61 29.05
C LEU A 6 -9.26 -45.35 28.54
N LEU A 7 -9.39 -44.30 29.36
CA LEU A 7 -9.97 -43.02 28.92
C LEU A 7 -8.91 -41.98 28.52
N SER A 8 -7.63 -42.24 28.82
CA SER A 8 -6.54 -41.29 28.59
C SER A 8 -5.94 -41.33 27.18
N ILE A 9 -6.31 -42.30 26.33
CA ILE A 9 -5.78 -42.41 24.96
C ILE A 9 -6.58 -41.55 23.96
N ILE A 10 -7.87 -41.31 24.21
CA ILE A 10 -8.71 -40.53 23.30
C ILE A 10 -8.40 -39.02 23.39
N ILE A 11 -7.85 -38.54 24.51
CA ILE A 11 -7.55 -37.11 24.71
C ILE A 11 -6.23 -36.68 24.05
N PHE A 12 -5.33 -37.61 23.70
CA PHE A 12 -4.07 -37.27 23.04
C PHE A 12 -4.15 -37.20 21.51
N GLY A 13 -5.24 -37.67 20.89
CA GLY A 13 -5.42 -37.66 19.43
C GLY A 13 -6.02 -36.39 18.85
N ILE A 14 -6.51 -35.46 19.68
CA ILE A 14 -7.19 -34.22 19.24
C ILE A 14 -6.27 -32.99 19.39
N ALA A 15 -5.07 -33.13 19.97
CA ALA A 15 -4.18 -32.01 20.26
C ALA A 15 -3.25 -31.58 19.10
N ALA A 16 -3.43 -32.13 17.90
CA ALA A 16 -2.64 -31.78 16.72
C ALA A 16 -3.53 -31.53 15.50
N ILE A 17 -4.58 -30.72 15.68
CA ILE A 17 -5.01 -29.89 14.57
C ILE A 17 -4.04 -28.72 14.62
N ASP A 18 -2.96 -28.81 13.85
CA ASP A 18 -2.15 -27.64 13.55
C ASP A 18 -3.10 -26.62 12.93
N LEU A 19 -3.56 -25.67 13.74
CA LEU A 19 -4.17 -24.44 13.26
C LEU A 19 -3.02 -23.65 12.64
N TYR A 20 -2.62 -24.03 11.43
CA TYR A 20 -1.71 -23.21 10.64
C TYR A 20 -2.38 -21.84 10.51
N SER A 21 -1.78 -20.81 11.10
CA SER A 21 -2.07 -19.46 10.65
C SER A 21 -1.84 -19.46 9.15
N GLN A 22 -2.78 -18.89 8.39
CA GLN A 22 -2.58 -18.73 6.96
C GLN A 22 -1.31 -17.88 6.78
N ASP A 23 -0.21 -18.48 6.32
CA ASP A 23 1.02 -17.75 6.06
C ASP A 23 0.73 -16.74 4.96
N VAL A 24 0.53 -15.47 5.35
CA VAL A 24 0.33 -14.38 4.41
C VAL A 24 1.69 -14.02 3.84
N ASN A 25 1.99 -14.60 2.68
CA ASN A 25 3.15 -14.22 1.89
C ASN A 25 2.83 -12.92 1.15
N TYR A 26 3.59 -11.86 1.41
CA TYR A 26 3.52 -10.62 0.65
C TYR A 26 4.57 -10.64 -0.45
N GLN A 27 4.16 -10.29 -1.67
CA GLN A 27 5.05 -10.04 -2.79
C GLN A 27 5.06 -8.55 -3.08
N ASP A 28 6.24 -7.94 -3.08
CA ASP A 28 6.41 -6.58 -3.60
C ASP A 28 6.25 -6.60 -5.12
N LEU A 29 5.27 -5.87 -5.62
CA LEU A 29 4.99 -5.71 -7.04
C LEU A 29 5.23 -4.28 -7.52
N ALA A 30 5.58 -3.32 -6.66
CA ALA A 30 5.62 -1.89 -6.99
C ALA A 30 6.46 -1.63 -8.24
N LEU A 31 7.72 -2.09 -8.23
CA LEU A 31 8.63 -1.92 -9.37
C LEU A 31 8.12 -2.60 -10.64
N SER A 32 7.55 -3.82 -10.51
CA SER A 32 7.00 -4.56 -11.66
C SER A 32 5.76 -3.88 -12.26
N GLN A 33 5.06 -3.09 -11.46
CA GLN A 33 3.90 -2.30 -11.87
C GLN A 33 4.29 -0.87 -12.29
N GLY A 34 5.58 -0.53 -12.37
CA GLY A 34 6.05 0.78 -12.82
C GLY A 34 6.12 1.85 -11.74
N ILE A 35 5.95 1.48 -10.46
CA ILE A 35 6.15 2.37 -9.32
C ILE A 35 7.57 2.18 -8.80
N ASP A 36 8.43 3.17 -9.06
CA ASP A 36 9.77 3.27 -8.50
C ASP A 36 9.83 4.49 -7.58
N HIS A 37 9.65 4.26 -6.28
CA HIS A 37 9.59 5.33 -5.30
C HIS A 37 10.26 4.89 -4.00
N THR A 38 11.12 5.77 -3.48
CA THR A 38 11.75 5.61 -2.17
C THR A 38 11.63 6.91 -1.41
N PHE A 39 11.05 6.87 -0.21
CA PHE A 39 10.98 8.04 0.65
C PHE A 39 12.09 8.02 1.69
N SER A 40 13.21 8.67 1.36
CA SER A 40 14.36 8.87 2.25
C SER A 40 15.00 7.57 2.75
N ASN A 41 16.19 7.67 3.33
CA ASN A 41 16.84 6.54 3.99
C ASN A 41 16.58 6.55 5.51
N ASN A 42 15.59 7.34 5.98
CA ASN A 42 15.25 7.51 7.39
C ASN A 42 13.89 6.85 7.73
N THR A 43 13.48 6.91 8.99
CA THR A 43 12.30 6.21 9.52
C THR A 43 10.97 6.88 9.24
N ASN A 44 10.95 8.06 8.61
CA ASN A 44 9.72 8.83 8.44
C ASN A 44 9.22 8.55 7.02
N GLY A 45 8.09 7.86 6.84
CA GLY A 45 7.49 7.68 5.51
C GLY A 45 6.85 8.95 4.93
N SER A 46 6.44 8.89 3.67
CA SER A 46 5.51 9.85 3.05
C SER A 46 4.08 9.35 3.06
N GLY A 47 3.16 10.28 2.82
CA GLY A 47 1.78 9.99 2.47
C GLY A 47 1.66 9.51 1.02
N VAL A 48 0.68 8.64 0.83
CA VAL A 48 0.15 8.20 -0.47
C VAL A 48 -1.28 8.70 -0.60
N SER A 49 -1.69 9.08 -1.80
CA SER A 49 -3.10 9.33 -2.12
C SER A 49 -3.50 8.59 -3.39
N PHE A 50 -4.80 8.27 -3.49
CA PHE A 50 -5.41 7.58 -4.61
C PHE A 50 -6.58 8.42 -5.13
N VAL A 51 -6.54 8.80 -6.39
CA VAL A 51 -7.58 9.59 -7.04
C VAL A 51 -7.49 9.42 -8.55
N ASP A 52 -8.62 9.36 -9.24
CA ASP A 52 -8.68 9.56 -10.70
C ASP A 52 -8.53 11.06 -11.00
N PHE A 53 -7.29 11.53 -11.23
CA PHE A 53 -7.04 12.98 -11.45
C PHE A 53 -7.15 13.37 -12.92
N ASP A 54 -7.26 12.42 -13.84
CA ASP A 54 -7.43 12.71 -15.28
C ASP A 54 -8.79 12.31 -15.87
N GLY A 55 -9.67 11.76 -15.03
CA GLY A 55 -11.07 11.50 -15.34
C GLY A 55 -11.29 10.28 -16.24
N ASP A 56 -10.33 9.35 -16.29
CA ASP A 56 -10.41 8.16 -17.14
C ASP A 56 -11.11 6.96 -16.47
N GLY A 57 -11.48 7.10 -15.20
CA GLY A 57 -12.16 6.10 -14.40
C GLY A 57 -11.23 5.13 -13.67
N LEU A 58 -9.91 5.37 -13.69
CA LEU A 58 -8.92 4.60 -12.96
C LEU A 58 -8.30 5.45 -11.84
N ASP A 59 -8.24 4.91 -10.62
CA ASP A 59 -7.53 5.59 -9.54
C ASP A 59 -6.02 5.64 -9.85
N ASP A 60 -5.49 6.86 -9.93
CA ASP A 60 -4.07 7.20 -10.01
C ASP A 60 -3.44 7.30 -8.62
N ILE A 61 -2.12 7.51 -8.57
CA ILE A 61 -1.36 7.59 -7.31
C ILE A 61 -0.53 8.87 -7.26
N THR A 62 -0.55 9.55 -6.10
CA THR A 62 0.49 10.52 -5.75
C THR A 62 1.31 10.06 -4.55
N LEU A 63 2.63 10.26 -4.61
CA LEU A 63 3.54 9.94 -3.51
C LEU A 63 4.30 11.20 -3.09
N GLY A 64 4.25 11.52 -1.80
CA GLY A 64 5.05 12.59 -1.23
C GLY A 64 6.54 12.25 -1.27
N THR A 65 7.39 13.27 -1.37
CA THR A 65 8.86 13.18 -1.50
C THR A 65 9.58 14.03 -0.46
N ASN A 66 10.91 13.89 -0.40
CA ASN A 66 11.74 14.66 0.52
C ASN A 66 12.03 16.06 0.00
N GLU A 67 12.65 16.86 0.86
CA GLU A 67 13.44 18.01 0.43
C GLU A 67 14.37 17.60 -0.73
N ASP A 68 14.48 18.45 -1.74
CA ASP A 68 15.22 18.24 -3.01
C ASP A 68 14.57 17.29 -4.05
N ASP A 69 13.34 16.83 -3.83
CA ASP A 69 12.58 16.05 -4.83
C ASP A 69 11.11 16.50 -4.89
N VAL A 70 10.51 16.36 -6.06
CA VAL A 70 9.12 16.80 -6.30
C VAL A 70 8.12 15.68 -6.03
N ILE A 71 6.87 16.04 -5.75
CA ILE A 71 5.77 15.07 -5.64
C ILE A 71 5.74 14.18 -6.90
N HIS A 72 5.67 12.86 -6.70
CA HIS A 72 5.53 11.91 -7.81
C HIS A 72 4.06 11.68 -8.13
N PHE A 73 3.70 11.84 -9.40
CA PHE A 73 2.39 11.54 -9.95
C PHE A 73 2.50 10.29 -10.83
N TYR A 74 1.63 9.31 -10.61
CA TYR A 74 1.59 8.05 -11.32
C TYR A 74 0.22 7.82 -11.92
N LYS A 75 0.10 7.89 -13.25
CA LYS A 75 -1.13 7.56 -13.95
C LYS A 75 -1.33 6.05 -14.00
N ASN A 76 -2.51 5.57 -13.66
CA ASN A 76 -2.92 4.20 -13.83
C ASN A 76 -3.29 3.93 -15.29
N THR A 77 -2.75 2.85 -15.86
CA THR A 77 -2.98 2.45 -17.26
C THR A 77 -3.91 1.25 -17.38
N GLY A 78 -4.41 0.73 -16.26
CA GLY A 78 -5.14 -0.54 -16.17
C GLY A 78 -4.26 -1.79 -16.21
N THR A 79 -2.98 -1.66 -16.57
CA THR A 79 -1.98 -2.76 -16.58
C THR A 79 -0.76 -2.48 -15.70
N GLY A 80 -0.74 -1.32 -15.06
CA GLY A 80 0.38 -0.79 -14.28
C GLY A 80 0.31 0.73 -14.23
N PHE A 81 1.39 1.36 -13.79
CA PHE A 81 1.50 2.79 -13.55
C PHE A 81 2.62 3.40 -14.38
N VAL A 82 2.41 4.65 -14.80
CA VAL A 82 3.41 5.45 -15.51
C VAL A 82 3.63 6.75 -14.73
N ARG A 83 4.89 7.01 -14.35
CA ARG A 83 5.26 8.29 -13.71
C ARG A 83 5.08 9.43 -14.71
N LEU A 84 4.28 10.42 -14.35
CA LEU A 84 4.11 11.64 -15.11
C LEU A 84 5.27 12.62 -14.85
N ASN A 85 5.48 13.54 -15.78
CA ASN A 85 6.40 14.65 -15.58
C ASN A 85 5.84 15.60 -14.51
N ASN A 86 6.73 16.24 -13.76
CA ASN A 86 6.46 17.11 -12.62
C ASN A 86 5.28 18.07 -12.87
N LEU A 87 4.06 17.69 -12.45
CA LEU A 87 2.86 18.51 -12.59
C LEU A 87 2.91 19.71 -11.64
N ILE A 88 3.56 19.53 -10.48
CA ILE A 88 3.80 20.56 -9.48
C ILE A 88 5.31 20.60 -9.19
N ASP A 89 5.91 21.77 -9.33
CA ASP A 89 7.33 22.01 -8.99
C ASP A 89 7.43 22.53 -7.54
N LEU A 90 7.23 21.61 -6.60
CA LEU A 90 7.38 21.85 -5.16
C LEU A 90 8.38 20.85 -4.58
N GLN A 91 9.56 21.34 -4.19
CA GLN A 91 10.67 20.52 -3.66
C GLN A 91 10.78 20.66 -2.14
N GLU A 92 9.68 20.32 -1.46
CA GLU A 92 9.55 20.41 -0.01
C GLU A 92 9.22 19.03 0.58
N ASN A 93 9.45 18.88 1.88
CA ASN A 93 9.13 17.66 2.59
C ASN A 93 7.62 17.40 2.63
N THR A 94 7.14 16.53 1.73
CA THR A 94 5.71 16.29 1.55
C THR A 94 5.26 15.08 2.36
N LYS A 95 4.51 15.33 3.44
CA LYS A 95 4.02 14.30 4.36
C LYS A 95 2.62 13.76 4.05
N SER A 96 1.77 14.59 3.46
CA SER A 96 0.40 14.23 3.12
C SER A 96 -0.02 14.99 1.88
N ILE A 97 -0.80 14.34 1.03
CA ILE A 97 -1.40 14.90 -0.17
C ILE A 97 -2.89 14.61 -0.08
N LEU A 98 -3.71 15.64 -0.25
CA LEU A 98 -5.16 15.54 -0.22
C LEU A 98 -5.68 16.13 -1.51
N TRP A 99 -6.58 15.40 -2.15
CA TRP A 99 -7.29 15.84 -3.34
C TRP A 99 -8.70 16.24 -2.94
N VAL A 100 -9.09 17.46 -3.29
CA VAL A 100 -10.41 18.00 -2.96
C VAL A 100 -10.87 18.89 -4.11
N ASP A 101 -12.16 18.84 -4.40
CA ASP A 101 -12.81 19.84 -5.24
C ASP A 101 -12.87 21.15 -4.46
N TYR A 102 -11.79 21.94 -4.49
CA TYR A 102 -11.63 23.11 -3.63
C TYR A 102 -12.51 24.27 -4.09
N ASP A 103 -12.64 24.43 -5.41
CA ASP A 103 -13.39 25.52 -6.01
C ASP A 103 -14.81 25.14 -6.48
N ASN A 104 -15.20 23.87 -6.29
CA ASN A 104 -16.52 23.33 -6.55
C ASN A 104 -16.89 23.33 -8.05
N ASP A 105 -15.91 23.06 -8.92
CA ASP A 105 -16.10 22.95 -10.36
C ASP A 105 -16.35 21.50 -10.84
N GLY A 106 -16.19 20.53 -9.94
CA GLY A 106 -16.53 19.13 -10.14
C GLY A 106 -15.36 18.23 -10.50
N ASP A 107 -14.12 18.73 -10.58
CA ASP A 107 -12.92 17.90 -10.53
C ASP A 107 -12.22 17.99 -9.17
N LYS A 108 -11.05 17.37 -9.01
CA LYS A 108 -10.28 17.49 -7.76
C LYS A 108 -8.97 18.22 -8.03
N ASP A 109 -8.67 19.15 -7.15
CA ASP A 109 -7.42 19.90 -7.07
C ASP A 109 -6.36 19.22 -6.19
#